data_AF-A0AAJ4UXB5-F1
#
_entry.id   AF-A0AAJ4UXB5-F1
#
_cell.length_a   1.000
_cell.length_b   1.000
_cell.length_c   1.000
_cell.angle_alpha   90.00
_cell.angle_beta   90.00
_cell.angle_gamma   90.00
#
_symmetry.space_group_name_H-M   'P 1'
#
loop_
_entity.id
_entity.type
_entity.pdbx_description
1 polymer ?
#
loop_
_entity_poly.entity_id
_entity_poly.type
_entity_poly.pdbx_seq_one_letter_code
_entity_poly.pdbx_strand_id
1 'polypeptide(L)'
;MWFGNFFKKEDPLITALKKHHKELFKIYLKIAVLVNKNKFDKIPSKLNDFYYKYKQHIIYEDNYFYAKLNEMYKNDTDKKIFIRNKREDMDKITVDVEKFIKDYTTIEKIRDNLGAFKREFQRIGAVLKSRVDFEESELYVLYK
;
A
#
# COMPACT_ATOMS: atom_id res chain seq x y z
N MET A 1 23.19 4.07 39.99
CA MET A 1 23.59 3.67 38.63
C MET A 1 22.39 3.81 37.72
N TRP A 2 22.56 4.53 36.62
CA TRP A 2 21.51 4.93 35.67
C TRP A 2 20.82 3.71 35.01
N PHE A 3 19.49 3.68 35.05
CA PHE A 3 18.70 2.84 34.15
C PHE A 3 18.75 3.48 32.75
N GLY A 4 19.52 2.88 31.85
CA GLY A 4 19.50 3.23 30.43
C GLY A 4 18.14 2.87 29.84
N ASN A 5 17.35 3.88 29.51
CA ASN A 5 16.09 3.75 28.78
C ASN A 5 16.39 3.21 27.37
N PHE A 6 16.18 1.91 27.13
CA PHE A 6 16.44 1.23 25.85
C PHE A 6 15.19 1.07 24.96
N PHE A 7 14.23 2.00 25.01
CA PHE A 7 13.20 2.07 23.98
C PHE A 7 13.62 3.10 22.92
N LYS A 8 14.33 2.64 21.88
CA LYS A 8 14.52 3.46 20.66
C LYS A 8 13.11 3.67 20.06
N LYS A 9 12.54 4.87 20.26
CA LYS A 9 11.22 5.22 19.73
C LYS A 9 11.24 5.06 18.20
N GLU A 10 10.29 4.32 17.65
CA GLU A 10 10.17 4.15 16.20
C GLU A 10 9.96 5.52 15.55
N ASP A 11 10.57 5.72 14.39
CA ASP A 11 10.49 7.00 13.69
C ASP A 11 9.03 7.36 13.38
N PRO A 12 8.58 8.61 13.61
CA PRO A 12 7.21 9.03 13.34
C PRO A 12 6.76 8.80 11.88
N LEU A 13 7.66 8.95 10.91
CA LEU A 13 7.40 8.70 9.49
C LEU A 13 7.05 7.24 9.25
N ILE A 14 7.90 6.34 9.75
CA ILE A 14 7.69 4.88 9.64
C ILE A 14 6.41 4.46 10.38
N THR A 15 6.18 5.03 11.55
CA THR A 15 4.95 4.79 12.33
C THR A 15 3.69 5.18 11.54
N ALA A 16 3.73 6.33 10.86
CA ALA A 16 2.62 6.82 10.04
C ALA A 16 2.38 5.91 8.81
N LEU A 17 3.43 5.50 8.11
CA LEU A 17 3.30 4.59 6.95
C LEU A 17 2.72 3.23 7.34
N LYS A 18 3.21 2.61 8.43
CA LYS A 18 2.63 1.36 8.96
C LYS A 18 1.17 1.51 9.35
N LYS A 19 0.77 2.69 9.86
CA LYS A 19 -0.64 2.98 10.13
C LYS A 19 -1.44 3.05 8.83
N HIS A 20 -0.91 3.66 7.77
CA HIS A 20 -1.56 3.66 6.45
C HIS A 20 -1.76 2.23 5.93
N HIS A 21 -0.75 1.35 6.04
CA HIS A 21 -0.88 -0.06 5.65
C HIS A 21 -2.04 -0.76 6.38
N LYS A 22 -2.11 -0.59 7.70
CA LYS A 22 -3.19 -1.17 8.51
C LYS A 22 -4.57 -0.65 8.08
N GLU A 23 -4.69 0.63 7.74
CA GLU A 23 -5.93 1.22 7.23
C GLU A 23 -6.33 0.62 5.88
N LEU A 24 -5.37 0.43 4.96
CA LEU A 24 -5.60 -0.19 3.66
C LEU A 24 -6.11 -1.63 3.81
N PHE A 25 -5.42 -2.45 4.59
CA PHE A 25 -5.85 -3.83 4.84
C PHE A 25 -7.19 -3.91 5.56
N LYS A 26 -7.49 -2.98 6.47
CA LYS A 26 -8.80 -2.91 7.13
C LYS A 26 -9.93 -2.68 6.12
N ILE A 27 -9.72 -1.82 5.11
CA ILE A 27 -10.73 -1.59 4.06
C ILE A 27 -10.81 -2.81 3.13
N TYR A 28 -9.67 -3.37 2.73
CA TYR A 28 -9.62 -4.59 1.93
C TYR A 28 -10.42 -5.74 2.57
N LEU A 29 -10.21 -6.00 3.86
CA LEU A 29 -10.95 -7.04 4.60
C LEU A 29 -12.46 -6.76 4.67
N LYS A 30 -12.87 -5.48 4.79
CA LYS A 30 -14.29 -5.11 4.73
C LYS A 30 -14.88 -5.43 3.36
N ILE A 31 -14.16 -5.18 2.27
CA ILE A 31 -14.60 -5.55 0.92
C ILE A 31 -14.69 -7.07 0.81
N ALA A 32 -13.69 -7.82 1.29
CA ALA A 32 -13.72 -9.28 1.30
C ALA A 32 -14.96 -9.84 2.02
N VAL A 33 -15.34 -9.26 3.16
CA VAL A 33 -16.58 -9.64 3.86
C VAL A 33 -17.83 -9.35 3.02
N LEU A 34 -17.87 -8.22 2.30
CA LEU A 34 -18.99 -7.91 1.40
C LEU A 34 -19.09 -8.91 0.24
N VAL A 35 -17.95 -9.27 -0.35
CA VAL A 35 -17.86 -10.31 -1.41
C VAL A 35 -18.40 -11.64 -0.91
N ASN A 36 -17.95 -12.08 0.27
CA ASN A 36 -18.36 -13.36 0.85
C ASN A 36 -19.86 -13.38 1.23
N LYS A 37 -20.43 -12.23 1.58
CA LYS A 37 -21.86 -12.08 1.90
C LYS A 37 -22.71 -11.72 0.67
N ASN A 38 -22.15 -11.71 -0.54
CA ASN A 38 -22.80 -11.29 -1.78
C ASN A 38 -23.44 -9.88 -1.71
N LYS A 39 -22.90 -8.97 -0.88
CA LYS A 39 -23.36 -7.58 -0.69
C LYS A 39 -22.63 -6.63 -1.64
N PHE A 40 -22.83 -6.84 -2.94
CA PHE A 40 -22.09 -6.15 -4.01
C PHE A 40 -22.45 -4.66 -4.14
N ASP A 41 -23.62 -4.25 -3.67
CA ASP A 41 -24.10 -2.87 -3.64
C ASP A 41 -23.17 -1.90 -2.90
N LYS A 42 -22.48 -2.40 -1.87
CA LYS A 42 -21.59 -1.58 -1.03
C LYS A 42 -20.14 -1.57 -1.50
N ILE A 43 -19.79 -2.43 -2.45
CA ILE A 43 -18.40 -2.60 -2.89
C ILE A 43 -17.87 -1.36 -3.62
N PRO A 44 -18.59 -0.74 -4.58
CA PRO A 44 -18.07 0.44 -5.29
C PRO A 44 -17.65 1.58 -4.35
N SER A 45 -18.49 1.90 -3.36
CA SER A 45 -18.15 2.91 -2.34
C SER A 45 -16.91 2.52 -1.54
N LYS A 46 -16.75 1.24 -1.18
CA LYS A 46 -15.58 0.78 -0.43
C LYS A 46 -14.31 0.71 -1.27
N LEU A 47 -14.42 0.43 -2.57
CA LEU A 47 -13.30 0.54 -3.51
C LEU A 47 -12.85 1.99 -3.64
N ASN A 48 -13.77 2.94 -3.66
CA ASN A 48 -13.43 4.36 -3.65
C ASN A 48 -12.75 4.79 -2.33
N ASP A 49 -13.25 4.33 -1.19
CA ASP A 49 -12.58 4.55 0.11
C ASP A 49 -11.15 3.99 0.11
N PHE A 50 -10.98 2.77 -0.41
CA PHE A 50 -9.68 2.12 -0.54
C PHE A 50 -8.76 2.93 -1.46
N TYR A 51 -9.26 3.35 -2.63
CA TYR A 51 -8.51 4.16 -3.58
C TYR A 51 -7.98 5.45 -2.97
N TYR A 52 -8.84 6.20 -2.28
CA TYR A 52 -8.45 7.44 -1.64
C TYR A 52 -7.35 7.21 -0.60
N LYS A 53 -7.50 6.20 0.26
CA LYS A 53 -6.48 5.83 1.24
C LYS A 53 -5.18 5.37 0.59
N TYR A 54 -5.27 4.66 -0.53
CA TYR A 54 -4.10 4.21 -1.26
C TYR A 54 -3.34 5.41 -1.82
N LYS A 55 -4.02 6.35 -2.50
CA LYS A 55 -3.39 7.58 -3.00
C LYS A 55 -2.78 8.42 -1.90
N GLN A 56 -3.44 8.55 -0.75
CA GLN A 56 -2.87 9.25 0.42
C GLN A 56 -1.56 8.60 0.89
N HIS A 57 -1.52 7.26 0.94
CA HIS A 57 -0.31 6.52 1.29
C HIS A 57 0.82 6.77 0.28
N ILE A 58 0.56 6.63 -1.03
CA ILE A 58 1.56 6.86 -2.08
C ILE A 58 2.12 8.29 -2.03
N ILE A 59 1.23 9.29 -1.93
CA ILE A 59 1.64 10.71 -1.86
C ILE A 59 2.53 10.94 -0.63
N TYR A 60 2.24 10.30 0.49
CA TYR A 60 3.02 10.43 1.70
C TYR A 60 4.39 9.73 1.58
N GLU A 61 4.41 8.52 1.01
CA GLU A 61 5.65 7.78 0.76
C GLU A 61 6.58 8.53 -0.20
N ASP A 62 6.05 9.04 -1.31
CA ASP A 62 6.81 9.79 -2.32
C ASP A 62 7.42 11.08 -1.77
N ASN A 63 6.61 11.88 -1.08
CA ASN A 63 7.02 13.21 -0.65
C ASN A 63 7.91 13.21 0.60
N TYR A 64 7.78 12.19 1.46
CA TYR A 64 8.50 12.16 2.73
C TYR A 64 9.52 11.02 2.80
N PHE A 65 9.13 9.79 2.46
CA PHE A 65 9.98 8.62 2.66
C PHE A 65 11.04 8.47 1.57
N TYR A 66 10.65 8.41 0.29
CA TYR A 66 11.62 8.36 -0.79
C TYR A 66 12.49 9.62 -0.85
N ALA A 67 11.91 10.80 -0.58
CA ALA A 67 12.67 12.03 -0.49
C ALA A 67 13.82 11.93 0.54
N LYS A 68 13.53 11.40 1.74
CA LYS A 68 14.54 11.19 2.78
C LYS A 68 15.55 10.11 2.44
N LEU A 69 15.12 8.97 1.91
CA LEU A 69 16.05 7.92 1.45
C LEU A 69 17.02 8.47 0.40
N ASN A 70 16.52 9.22 -0.58
CA ASN A 70 17.36 9.83 -1.61
C ASN A 70 18.35 10.86 -1.05
N GLU A 71 17.96 11.62 -0.03
CA GLU A 71 18.83 12.55 0.67
C GLU A 71 19.95 11.82 1.44
N MET A 72 19.60 10.78 2.21
CA MET A 72 20.56 10.01 3.01
C MET A 72 21.60 9.29 2.15
N TYR A 73 21.17 8.71 1.03
CA TYR A 73 22.04 7.96 0.13
C TYR A 73 22.52 8.78 -1.07
N LYS A 74 22.47 10.13 -1.01
CA LYS A 74 22.76 11.00 -2.17
C LYS A 74 24.11 10.75 -2.86
N ASN A 75 25.10 10.27 -2.10
CA ASN A 75 26.47 9.96 -2.53
C ASN A 75 26.74 8.46 -2.71
N ASP A 76 25.75 7.60 -2.44
CA ASP A 76 25.84 6.13 -2.61
C ASP A 76 25.06 5.73 -3.86
N THR A 77 25.78 5.61 -4.98
CA THR A 77 25.20 5.32 -6.29
C THR A 77 24.46 3.99 -6.33
N ASP A 78 24.99 2.96 -5.68
CA ASP A 78 24.39 1.62 -5.69
C ASP A 78 23.07 1.61 -4.91
N LYS A 79 23.03 2.25 -3.73
CA LYS A 79 21.79 2.40 -2.97
C LYS A 79 20.75 3.23 -3.70
N LYS A 80 21.15 4.29 -4.41
CA LYS A 80 20.22 5.09 -5.23
C LYS A 80 19.61 4.28 -6.37
N ILE A 81 20.42 3.49 -7.08
CA ILE A 81 19.92 2.61 -8.15
C ILE A 81 18.94 1.60 -7.57
N PHE A 82 19.28 0.98 -6.44
CA PHE A 82 18.38 0.05 -5.74
C PHE A 82 17.04 0.72 -5.37
N ILE A 83 17.07 1.87 -4.69
CA ILE A 83 15.86 2.61 -4.28
C ILE A 83 15.00 2.96 -5.50
N ARG A 84 15.62 3.46 -6.58
CA ARG A 84 14.90 3.82 -7.82
C ARG A 84 14.21 2.62 -8.45
N ASN A 85 14.94 1.52 -8.67
CA ASN A 85 14.37 0.32 -9.30
C ASN A 85 13.20 -0.23 -8.47
N LYS A 86 13.29 -0.14 -7.14
CA LYS A 86 12.20 -0.55 -6.26
C LYS A 86 10.99 0.36 -6.35
N ARG A 87 11.19 1.67 -6.44
CA ARG A 87 10.09 2.60 -6.68
C ARG A 87 9.37 2.31 -8.01
N GLU A 88 10.13 2.03 -9.08
CA GLU A 88 9.55 1.65 -10.37
C GLU A 88 8.71 0.38 -10.30
N ASP A 89 9.12 -0.61 -9.50
CA ASP A 89 8.30 -1.81 -9.25
C ASP A 89 7.03 -1.48 -8.46
N MET A 90 7.11 -0.58 -7.47
CA MET A 90 5.95 -0.13 -6.70
C MET A 90 4.95 0.68 -7.55
N ASP A 91 5.44 1.43 -8.54
CA ASP A 91 4.59 2.19 -9.47
C ASP A 91 3.74 1.26 -10.35
N LYS A 92 4.28 0.11 -10.76
CA LYS A 92 3.50 -0.91 -11.50
C LYS A 92 2.32 -1.42 -10.67
N ILE A 93 2.53 -1.62 -9.37
CA ILE A 93 1.46 -2.03 -8.44
C ILE A 93 0.39 -0.93 -8.33
N THR A 94 0.80 0.34 -8.29
CA THR A 94 -0.14 1.48 -8.30
C THR A 94 -1.01 1.48 -9.56
N VAL A 95 -0.41 1.27 -10.74
CA VAL A 95 -1.17 1.20 -12.00
C VAL A 95 -2.18 0.05 -11.97
N ASP A 96 -1.78 -1.12 -11.46
CA ASP A 96 -2.66 -2.28 -11.31
C ASP A 96 -3.85 -2.01 -10.39
N VAL A 97 -3.61 -1.37 -9.25
CA VAL A 97 -4.64 -1.00 -8.26
C VAL A 97 -5.61 0.02 -8.87
N GLU A 98 -5.09 1.06 -9.53
CA GLU A 98 -5.89 2.10 -10.18
C GLU A 98 -6.79 1.53 -11.29
N LYS A 99 -6.22 0.65 -12.11
CA LYS A 99 -6.98 -0.03 -13.16
C LYS A 99 -8.12 -0.86 -12.57
N PHE A 100 -7.83 -1.69 -11.57
CA PHE A 100 -8.85 -2.51 -10.90
C PHE A 100 -10.00 -1.65 -10.36
N ILE A 101 -9.70 -0.54 -9.67
CA ILE A 101 -10.74 0.34 -9.12
C ILE A 101 -11.60 0.95 -10.24
N LYS A 102 -10.97 1.37 -11.35
CA LYS A 102 -11.65 1.93 -12.52
C LYS A 102 -12.57 0.92 -13.23
N ASP A 103 -12.16 -0.34 -13.25
CA ASP A 103 -12.89 -1.42 -13.91
C ASP A 103 -14.13 -1.86 -13.11
N TYR A 104 -14.21 -1.51 -11.81
CA TYR A 104 -15.29 -1.93 -10.91
C TYR A 104 -15.97 -0.76 -10.17
N THR A 105 -16.13 0.38 -10.86
CA THR A 105 -16.74 1.60 -10.31
C THR A 105 -18.25 1.52 -10.06
N THR A 106 -18.95 0.54 -10.61
CA THR A 106 -20.41 0.37 -10.44
C THR A 106 -20.77 -1.06 -10.06
N ILE A 107 -21.97 -1.26 -9.53
CA ILE A 107 -22.46 -2.58 -9.13
C ILE A 107 -22.68 -3.49 -10.35
N GLU A 108 -23.14 -2.94 -11.47
CA GLU A 108 -23.38 -3.67 -12.73
C GLU A 108 -22.06 -4.26 -13.24
N LYS A 109 -21.00 -3.44 -13.34
CA LYS A 109 -19.67 -3.90 -13.74
C LYS A 109 -19.16 -5.07 -12.88
N ILE A 110 -19.42 -5.02 -11.57
CA ILE A 110 -19.06 -6.10 -10.63
C ILE A 110 -19.90 -7.35 -10.87
N ARG A 111 -21.22 -7.21 -11.01
CA ARG A 111 -22.15 -8.35 -11.17
C ARG A 111 -21.94 -9.07 -12.50
N ASP A 112 -21.82 -8.30 -13.58
CA ASP A 112 -21.63 -8.82 -14.94
C ASP A 112 -20.29 -9.56 -15.08
N ASN A 113 -19.31 -9.21 -14.24
CA ASN A 113 -17.96 -9.78 -14.28
C ASN A 113 -17.55 -10.42 -12.95
N LEU A 114 -18.49 -10.97 -12.17
CA LEU A 114 -18.24 -11.39 -10.79
C LEU A 114 -17.06 -12.35 -10.62
N GLY A 115 -16.89 -13.30 -11.55
CA GLY A 115 -15.77 -14.22 -11.54
C GLY A 115 -14.42 -13.52 -11.75
N ALA A 116 -14.34 -12.58 -12.69
CA ALA A 116 -13.15 -11.77 -12.95
C ALA A 116 -12.86 -10.84 -11.76
N PHE A 117 -13.88 -10.15 -11.27
CA PHE A 117 -13.79 -9.30 -10.08
C PHE A 117 -13.17 -10.03 -8.89
N LYS A 118 -13.67 -11.24 -8.55
CA LYS A 118 -13.14 -12.02 -7.42
C LYS A 118 -11.67 -12.39 -7.60
N ARG A 119 -11.27 -12.84 -8.80
CA ARG A 119 -9.87 -13.18 -9.10
C ARG A 119 -8.97 -11.97 -9.03
N GLU A 120 -9.37 -10.86 -9.63
CA GLU A 120 -8.60 -9.62 -9.60
C GLU A 120 -8.52 -9.03 -8.19
N PHE A 121 -9.60 -9.08 -7.41
CA PHE A 121 -9.60 -8.64 -6.03
C PHE A 121 -8.61 -9.44 -5.15
N GLN A 122 -8.50 -10.75 -5.38
CA GLN A 122 -7.47 -11.58 -4.73
C GLN A 122 -6.07 -11.20 -5.20
N ARG A 123 -5.87 -10.98 -6.50
CA ARG A 123 -4.59 -10.52 -7.06
C ARG A 123 -4.16 -9.19 -6.46
N ILE A 124 -5.06 -8.22 -6.36
CA ILE A 124 -4.82 -6.91 -5.72
C ILE A 124 -4.39 -7.07 -4.26
N GLY A 125 -5.04 -7.96 -3.51
CA GLY A 125 -4.64 -8.26 -2.14
C GLY A 125 -3.21 -8.82 -2.05
N ALA A 126 -2.84 -9.71 -2.97
CA ALA A 126 -1.51 -10.31 -3.01
C ALA A 126 -0.41 -9.29 -3.35
N VAL A 127 -0.62 -8.44 -4.36
CA VAL A 127 0.36 -7.41 -4.73
C VAL A 127 0.48 -6.31 -3.67
N LEU A 128 -0.64 -5.93 -3.01
CA LEU A 128 -0.60 -5.00 -1.89
C LEU A 128 0.20 -5.58 -0.72
N LYS A 129 0.00 -6.87 -0.40
CA LYS A 129 0.78 -7.57 0.62
C LYS A 129 2.26 -7.61 0.26
N SER A 130 2.58 -7.96 -0.98
CA SER A 130 3.97 -7.98 -1.45
C SER A 130 4.65 -6.62 -1.34
N ARG A 131 3.94 -5.53 -1.66
CA ARG A 131 4.43 -4.15 -1.47
C ARG A 131 4.74 -3.87 0.00
N VAL A 132 3.78 -4.10 0.88
CA VAL A 132 3.92 -3.80 2.31
C VAL A 132 5.02 -4.64 2.96
N ASP A 133 5.08 -5.95 2.67
CA ASP A 133 6.13 -6.82 3.19
C ASP A 133 7.51 -6.31 2.78
N PHE A 134 7.68 -5.92 1.51
CA PHE A 134 8.93 -5.39 0.99
C PHE A 134 9.31 -4.05 1.63
N GLU A 135 8.38 -3.10 1.71
CA GLU A 135 8.62 -1.81 2.36
C GLU A 135 9.07 -1.99 3.81
N GLU A 136 8.37 -2.83 4.58
CA GLU A 136 8.63 -2.98 6.00
C GLU A 136 9.89 -3.79 6.31
N SER A 137 10.21 -4.81 5.51
CA SER A 137 11.37 -5.68 5.73
C SER A 137 12.66 -5.16 5.11
N GLU A 138 12.59 -4.40 4.02
CA GLU A 138 13.76 -3.96 3.26
C GLU A 138 13.92 -2.44 3.31
N LEU A 139 12.94 -1.67 2.84
CA LEU A 139 13.11 -0.22 2.70
C LEU A 139 13.16 0.51 4.04
N TYR A 140 12.30 0.14 4.98
CA TYR A 140 12.26 0.78 6.30
C TYR A 140 13.52 0.44 7.12
N VAL A 141 14.23 -0.62 6.77
CA VAL A 141 15.54 -0.94 7.35
C VAL A 141 16.62 0.01 6.82
N LEU A 142 16.57 0.40 5.53
CA LEU A 142 17.49 1.39 4.97
C LEU A 142 17.32 2.80 5.56
N TYR A 143 16.21 3.08 6.22
CA TYR A 143 15.95 4.36 6.86
C TYR A 143 16.54 4.47 8.28
N LYS A 144 16.92 3.35 8.91
CA LYS A 144 17.23 3.27 10.36
C LYS A 144 18.66 3.64 10.76
#